data_AF-A0A084J9E2-F1
#
_entry.id   AF-A0A084J9E2-F1
#
_cell.length_a   1.000
_cell.length_b   1.000
_cell.length_c   1.000
_cell.angle_alpha   90.00
_cell.angle_beta   90.00
_cell.angle_gamma   90.00
#
_symmetry.space_group_name_H-M   'P 1'
#
loop_
_entity.id
_entity.type
_entity.pdbx_description
1 polymer ?
#
loop_
_entity_poly.entity_id
_entity_poly.type
_entity_poly.pdbx_seq_one_letter_code
_entity_poly.pdbx_strand_id
1 'polypeptide(L)' 'MARKEITISKISELLDINRDTASRKLSGKSPIYLDEAMLINKTFFPDENLPYLFIELMPNQNKDFGGGV' A
#
# COMPACT_ATOMS: atom_id res chain seq x y z
N MET A 1 -0.91 8.53 -0.34
CA MET A 1 -2.37 8.79 -0.40
C MET A 1 -2.71 10.27 -0.54
N ALA A 2 -2.22 11.16 0.33
CA ALA A 2 -2.55 12.59 0.33
C ALA A 2 -2.32 13.30 -1.03
N ARG A 3 -1.24 12.98 -1.77
CA ARG A 3 -0.97 13.55 -3.10
C ARG A 3 -1.95 13.12 -4.21
N LYS A 4 -2.69 12.02 -4.04
CA LYS A 4 -3.70 11.51 -5.00
C LYS A 4 -5.14 11.68 -4.49
N GLU A 5 -5.34 12.43 -3.40
CA GLU A 5 -6.65 12.62 -2.73
C GLU A 5 -7.39 11.31 -2.40
N ILE A 6 -6.63 10.26 -2.11
CA ILE A 6 -7.16 8.97 -1.66
C ILE A 6 -7.39 9.07 -0.16
N THR A 7 -8.64 8.93 0.28
CA THR A 7 -9.04 8.99 1.68
C THR A 7 -9.32 7.60 2.23
N ILE A 8 -9.28 7.45 3.56
CA ILE A 8 -9.67 6.20 4.23
C ILE A 8 -11.11 5.84 3.88
N SER A 9 -12.01 6.82 3.74
CA SER A 9 -13.41 6.59 3.35
C SER A 9 -13.53 5.95 1.97
N LYS A 10 -12.79 6.44 0.97
CA LYS A 10 -12.78 5.84 -0.38
C LYS A 10 -12.30 4.39 -0.36
N ILE A 11 -11.32 4.08 0.48
CA ILE A 11 -10.81 2.71 0.63
C ILE A 11 -11.82 1.83 1.36
N SER A 12 -12.48 2.34 2.41
CA SER A 12 -13.51 1.58 3.13
C SER A 12 -14.73 1.29 2.26
N GLU A 13 -15.14 2.24 1.42
CA GLU A 13 -16.20 2.06 0.43
C GLU A 13 -15.80 1.04 -0.64
N LEU A 14 -14.57 1.11 -1.16
CA LEU A 14 -14.08 0.15 -2.17
C LEU A 14 -14.04 -1.29 -1.64
N LEU A 15 -13.62 -1.47 -0.39
CA LEU A 15 -13.48 -2.79 0.22
C LEU A 15 -14.77 -3.29 0.91
N ASP A 16 -15.83 -2.48 0.94
CA ASP A 16 -17.06 -2.75 1.68
C ASP A 16 -16.82 -3.11 3.17
N ILE A 17 -15.99 -2.31 3.83
CA ILE A 17 -15.64 -2.47 5.26
C ILE A 17 -15.88 -1.19 6.04
N ASN A 18 -15.91 -1.28 7.37
CA ASN A 18 -15.95 -0.11 8.23
C ASN A 18 -14.66 0.73 8.10
N ARG A 19 -14.79 2.06 8.10
CA ARG A 19 -13.69 3.04 8.10
C ARG A 19 -12.62 2.77 9.16
N ASP A 20 -13.00 2.33 10.36
CA ASP A 20 -12.05 1.99 11.42
C ASP A 20 -11.24 0.73 11.08
N THR A 21 -11.86 -0.24 10.41
CA THR A 21 -11.16 -1.44 9.92
C THR A 21 -10.18 -1.08 8.82
N ALA A 22 -10.61 -0.23 7.86
CA ALA A 22 -9.71 0.30 6.84
C ALA A 22 -8.52 1.05 7.47
N SER A 23 -8.77 1.91 8.46
CA SER A 23 -7.72 2.64 9.19
C SER A 23 -6.72 1.69 9.88
N ARG A 24 -7.19 0.63 10.53
CA ARG A 24 -6.33 -0.38 11.15
C ARG A 24 -5.48 -1.14 10.12
N LYS A 25 -6.06 -1.52 8.97
CA LYS A 25 -5.32 -2.16 7.87
C LYS A 25 -4.21 -1.25 7.32
N LEU A 26 -4.57 0.00 6.99
CA LEU A 26 -3.64 0.97 6.42
C LEU A 26 -2.55 1.45 7.38
N SER A 27 -2.76 1.30 8.69
CA SER A 27 -1.74 1.57 9.72
C SER A 27 -0.95 0.33 10.14
N GLY A 28 -1.15 -0.83 9.48
CA GLY A 28 -0.47 -2.08 9.79
C GLY A 28 -0.92 -2.75 11.10
N LYS A 29 -1.99 -2.26 11.75
CA LYS A 29 -2.56 -2.82 12.99
C LYS A 29 -3.46 -4.04 12.74
N SER A 30 -3.74 -4.36 11.48
CA SER A 30 -4.43 -5.57 11.06
C SER A 30 -3.96 -5.95 9.65
N PRO A 31 -3.99 -7.24 9.27
CA PRO A 31 -3.56 -7.67 7.94
C PRO A 31 -4.40 -7.04 6.83
N ILE A 32 -3.72 -6.67 5.74
CA ILE A 32 -4.35 -6.43 4.43
C ILE A 32 -4.21 -7.71 3.62
N TYR A 33 -5.31 -8.23 3.08
CA TYR A 33 -5.31 -9.43 2.27
C TYR A 33 -4.91 -9.11 0.82
N LEU A 34 -4.47 -10.13 0.09
CA LEU A 34 -3.94 -9.95 -1.26
C LEU A 34 -5.00 -9.40 -2.24
N ASP A 35 -6.23 -9.90 -2.15
CA ASP A 35 -7.37 -9.42 -2.94
C ASP A 35 -7.70 -7.95 -2.65
N GLU A 36 -7.72 -7.55 -1.38
CA GLU A 36 -7.90 -6.15 -0.96
C GLU A 36 -6.78 -5.26 -1.54
N ALA A 37 -5.52 -5.70 -1.44
CA ALA A 37 -4.37 -4.97 -1.97
C ALA A 37 -4.41 -4.86 -3.51
N MET A 38 -4.77 -5.93 -4.20
CA MET A 38 -4.96 -5.93 -5.65
C MET A 38 -6.08 -4.97 -6.07
N LEU A 39 -7.20 -4.95 -5.34
CA LEU A 39 -8.31 -4.06 -5.63
C LEU A 39 -7.92 -2.59 -5.42
N ILE A 40 -7.26 -2.26 -4.29
CA ILE A 40 -6.73 -0.92 -4.02
C ILE A 40 -5.75 -0.48 -5.12
N ASN A 41 -4.83 -1.34 -5.54
CA ASN A 41 -3.87 -1.04 -6.60
C ASN A 41 -4.57 -0.74 -7.92
N LYS A 42 -5.44 -1.63 -8.39
CA LYS A 42 -6.18 -1.43 -9.65
C LYS A 42 -7.04 -0.17 -9.67
N THR A 43 -7.67 0.18 -8.54
CA THR A 43 -8.58 1.33 -8.47
C THR A 43 -7.85 2.66 -8.29
N PHE A 44 -6.84 2.72 -7.43
CA PHE A 44 -6.22 3.99 -7.04
C PHE A 44 -4.80 4.21 -7.57
N PHE A 45 -4.17 3.16 -8.07
CA PHE A 45 -2.80 3.19 -8.60
C PHE A 45 -2.69 2.35 -9.89
N PRO A 46 -3.54 2.59 -10.91
CA PRO A 46 -3.60 1.75 -12.11
C PRO A 46 -2.29 1.73 -12.92
N ASP A 47 -1.47 2.77 -12.78
CA ASP A 47 -0.18 2.91 -13.48
C ASP A 47 1.00 2.32 -12.68
N GLU A 48 0.75 1.82 -11.47
CA GLU A 48 1.78 1.28 -10.58
C GLU A 48 1.60 -0.23 -10.40
N ASN A 49 2.71 -0.96 -10.22
CA ASN A 49 2.64 -2.38 -9.90
C ASN A 49 2.26 -2.61 -8.43
N LEU A 50 1.78 -3.81 -8.09
CA LEU A 50 1.37 -4.14 -6.72
C LEU A 50 2.45 -3.86 -5.65
N PRO A 51 3.76 -4.14 -5.87
CA PRO A 51 4.81 -3.79 -4.91
C PRO A 51 4.87 -2.31 -4.53
N TYR A 52 4.37 -1.40 -5.37
CA TYR A 52 4.27 0.03 -5.04
C TYR A 52 3.51 0.28 -3.73
N LEU A 53 2.49 -0.54 -3.41
CA LEU A 53 1.74 -0.42 -2.15
C LEU A 53 2.57 -0.72 -0.90
N PHE A 54 3.71 -1.39 -1.06
CA PHE A 54 4.53 -1.95 0.02
C PHE A 54 6.00 -1.54 -0.10
N ILE A 55 6.26 -0.37 -0.71
CA ILE A 55 7.62 0.08 -1.03
C ILE A 55 8.50 0.20 0.22
N GLU A 56 7.92 0.52 1.38
CA GLU A 56 8.59 0.58 2.67
C GLU A 56 9.05 -0.78 3.21
N LEU A 57 8.46 -1.87 2.72
CA LEU A 57 8.83 -3.24 3.06
C LEU A 57 9.91 -3.80 2.12
N MET A 58 10.18 -3.11 1.01
CA MET A 58 11.22 -3.52 0.09
C MET A 58 12.59 -3.16 0.66
N PRO A 59 13.58 -4.07 0.59
CA PRO A 59 14.93 -3.74 0.99
C PRO A 59 15.43 -2.56 0.13
N ASN A 60 15.94 -1.52 0.78
CA ASN A 60 16.65 -0.45 0.08
C ASN A 60 17.78 -1.08 -0.75
N GLN A 61 17.77 -0.85 -2.06
CA GLN A 61 18.81 -1.35 -2.98
C GLN A 61 20.18 -0.69 -2.76
N ASN A 62 20.31 0.22 -1.79
CA ASN A 62 21.60 0.64 -1.26
C ASN A 62 22.05 -0.36 -0.19
N LYS A 63 22.48 -1.54 -0.64
CA LYS A 63 23.58 -2.23 0.04
C LYS A 63 24.86 -1.74 -0.59
N ASP A 64 25.72 -1.22 0.26
CA ASP A 64 27.08 -0.80 -0.02
C ASP A 64 27.75 -1.77 -1.01
N PHE A 65 27.93 -1.35 -2.26
CA PHE A 65 29.03 -1.85 -3.06
C PHE A 65 30.31 -1.18 -2.56
N GLY A 66 30.68 -1.50 -1.31
CA GLY A 66 32.06 -1.51 -0.85
C GLY A 66 32.78 -2.68 -1.51
N GLY A 67 32.96 -2.59 -2.82
CA GLY A 67 33.64 -3.57 -3.65
C GLY A 67 34.77 -2.89 -4.41
N GLY A 68 35.93 -2.80 -3.77
CA GLY A 68 37.25 -2.79 -4.41
C GLY A 68 37.71 -1.49 -5.06
N VAL A 69 38.65 -0.83 -4.40
CA VAL A 69 40.07 -0.78 -4.85
C VAL A 69 40.97 -0.81 -3.64
#